data_AF-A0A7W7HW18-F1
#
_entry.id   AF-A0A7W7HW18-F1
#
_cell.length_a   1.000
_cell.length_b   1.000
_cell.length_c   1.000
_cell.angle_alpha   90.00
_cell.angle_beta   90.00
_cell.angle_gamma   90.00
#
_symmetry.space_group_name_H-M   'P 1'
#
loop_
_entity.id
_entity.type
_entity.pdbx_description
1 polymer ?
#
loop_
_entity_poly.entity_id
_entity_poly.type
_entity_poly.pdbx_seq_one_letter_code
_entity_poly.pdbx_strand_id
1 'polypeptide(L)'
;MSFAAPGFFSGGALEPGPAGIEPTEGLDTFVRRCLAEGNGAGHLSDAEQRELLRFAEASTPGLEVLRGSRRLVHADFNPKNLLVGRDDDGHWRVTAVLDWEFAFSSAPLFDVGNMLRDPRPAAFEAGFVDGFRDGGGHLPADWRRLSRALDLYSLADLLTRPVDHRYFRRAVERIRDLVAA
;
A
#
# COMPACT_ATOMS: atom_id res chain seq x y z
N MET A 1 16.45 -4.58 -7.96
CA MET A 1 16.75 -5.83 -7.21
C MET A 1 15.57 -6.80 -7.34
N SER A 2 15.81 -8.11 -7.22
CA SER A 2 14.77 -9.16 -7.27
C SER A 2 15.10 -10.21 -6.22
N PHE A 3 14.09 -10.74 -5.53
CA PHE A 3 14.24 -11.81 -4.53
C PHE A 3 13.95 -13.18 -5.14
N ALA A 4 14.17 -14.24 -4.35
CA ALA A 4 13.90 -15.62 -4.75
C ALA A 4 12.40 -15.94 -4.86
N ALA A 5 11.58 -15.32 -4.01
CA ALA A 5 10.13 -15.52 -3.96
C ALA A 5 9.42 -14.26 -3.41
N PRO A 6 8.10 -14.13 -3.58
CA PRO A 6 7.28 -13.22 -2.77
C PRO A 6 7.31 -13.64 -1.30
N GLY A 7 7.03 -12.70 -0.39
CA GLY A 7 6.89 -12.99 1.04
C GLY A 7 7.45 -11.90 1.95
N PHE A 8 7.17 -12.03 3.25
CA PHE A 8 7.60 -11.09 4.28
C PHE A 8 9.02 -11.39 4.76
N PHE A 9 9.78 -10.36 5.13
CA PHE A 9 11.11 -10.56 5.72
C PHE A 9 10.96 -10.88 7.21
N SER A 10 11.61 -11.96 7.65
CA SER A 10 11.56 -12.43 9.05
C SER A 10 12.86 -12.17 9.83
N GLY A 11 13.88 -11.59 9.18
CA GLY A 11 15.16 -11.28 9.79
C GLY A 11 16.06 -10.42 8.90
N GLY A 12 17.23 -10.04 9.42
CA GLY A 12 18.16 -9.11 8.77
C GLY A 12 18.79 -9.60 7.46
N ALA A 13 18.66 -10.89 7.13
CA ALA A 13 19.07 -11.44 5.84
C ALA A 13 18.11 -11.08 4.68
N LEU A 14 16.94 -10.50 5.00
CA LEU A 14 15.91 -10.12 4.02
C LEU A 14 15.45 -11.30 3.15
N GLU A 15 15.36 -12.48 3.76
CA GLU A 15 14.84 -13.68 3.11
C GLU A 15 13.30 -13.68 3.20
N PRO A 16 12.59 -13.77 2.06
CA PRO A 16 11.13 -13.88 2.06
C PRO A 16 10.69 -15.19 2.71
N GLY A 17 9.75 -15.13 3.65
CA GLY A 17 9.18 -16.32 4.27
C GLY A 17 7.92 -16.07 5.11
N PRO A 18 7.27 -17.14 5.58
CA PRO A 18 7.52 -18.55 5.21
C PRO A 18 7.16 -18.84 3.73
N ALA A 19 7.62 -19.97 3.20
CA ALA A 19 7.38 -20.34 1.80
C ALA A 19 5.88 -20.50 1.50
N GLY A 20 5.47 -20.11 0.29
CA GLY A 20 4.08 -20.22 -0.16
C GLY A 20 3.18 -19.05 0.22
N ILE A 21 3.71 -18.02 0.91
CA ILE A 21 2.98 -16.78 1.15
C ILE A 21 3.01 -15.91 -0.12
N GLU A 22 1.83 -15.58 -0.63
CA GLU A 22 1.66 -14.58 -1.68
C GLU A 22 1.02 -13.32 -1.08
N PRO A 23 1.78 -12.22 -0.86
CA PRO A 23 1.25 -11.01 -0.26
C PRO A 23 0.11 -10.33 -1.03
N THR A 24 -0.06 -10.64 -2.33
CA THR A 24 -1.18 -10.10 -3.12
C THR A 24 -2.48 -10.90 -2.96
N GLU A 25 -2.48 -12.05 -2.29
CA GLU A 25 -3.66 -12.90 -2.08
C GLU A 25 -4.46 -12.55 -0.82
N GLY A 26 -5.78 -12.77 -0.89
CA GLY A 26 -6.64 -12.79 0.30
C GLY A 26 -7.02 -11.41 0.86
N LEU A 27 -7.06 -10.38 0.02
CA LEU A 27 -7.41 -9.01 0.43
C LEU A 27 -8.80 -8.97 1.09
N ASP A 28 -9.79 -9.60 0.49
CA ASP A 28 -11.15 -9.73 1.03
C ASP A 28 -11.18 -10.40 2.41
N THR A 29 -10.45 -11.49 2.57
CA THR A 29 -10.34 -12.23 3.83
C THR A 29 -9.64 -11.38 4.90
N PHE A 30 -8.57 -10.67 4.51
CA PHE A 30 -7.84 -9.76 5.38
C PHE A 30 -8.74 -8.61 5.87
N VAL A 31 -9.47 -7.95 4.96
CA VAL A 31 -10.39 -6.85 5.29
C VAL A 31 -11.52 -7.34 6.20
N ARG A 32 -12.08 -8.53 5.93
CA ARG A 32 -13.09 -9.15 6.79
C ARG A 32 -12.59 -9.37 8.20
N ARG A 33 -11.38 -9.89 8.35
CA ARG A 33 -10.73 -10.07 9.66
C ARG A 33 -10.55 -8.73 10.36
N CYS A 34 -9.98 -7.73 9.69
CA CYS A 34 -9.76 -6.40 10.28
C CYS A 34 -11.05 -5.71 10.74
N LEU A 35 -12.15 -5.89 10.02
CA LEU A 35 -13.46 -5.39 10.44
C LEU A 35 -14.02 -6.15 11.65
N ALA A 36 -13.80 -7.45 11.72
CA ALA A 36 -14.28 -8.30 12.83
C ALA A 36 -13.48 -8.09 14.13
N GLU A 37 -12.17 -7.89 14.02
CA GLU A 37 -11.24 -7.78 15.16
C GLU A 37 -10.94 -6.33 15.55
N GLY A 38 -11.16 -5.39 14.65
CA GLY A 38 -10.79 -3.99 14.81
C GLY A 38 -11.87 -3.10 15.40
N ASN A 39 -11.57 -1.82 15.47
CA ASN A 39 -12.45 -0.78 16.00
C ASN A 39 -13.34 -0.16 14.90
N GLY A 40 -13.44 -0.81 13.73
CA GLY A 40 -14.19 -0.32 12.57
C GLY A 40 -15.67 -0.08 12.87
N ALA A 41 -16.33 -0.97 13.62
CA ALA A 41 -17.76 -0.90 13.91
C ALA A 41 -18.21 0.34 14.69
N GLY A 42 -17.33 0.96 15.47
CA GLY A 42 -17.61 2.21 16.18
C GLY A 42 -17.39 3.48 15.36
N HIS A 43 -16.79 3.36 14.17
CA HIS A 43 -16.28 4.49 13.40
C HIS A 43 -16.65 4.48 11.92
N LEU A 44 -17.10 3.34 11.40
CA LEU A 44 -17.72 3.14 10.09
C LEU A 44 -19.14 2.59 10.32
N SER A 45 -20.12 3.18 9.65
CA SER A 45 -21.49 2.66 9.61
C SER A 45 -21.52 1.25 9.00
N ASP A 46 -22.57 0.47 9.30
CA ASP A 46 -22.73 -0.86 8.70
C ASP A 46 -22.76 -0.82 7.16
N ALA A 47 -23.26 0.29 6.59
CA ALA A 47 -23.26 0.50 5.14
C ALA A 47 -21.83 0.67 4.60
N GLU A 48 -21.02 1.52 5.25
CA GLU A 48 -19.61 1.73 4.88
C GLU A 48 -18.79 0.45 5.03
N GLN A 49 -19.03 -0.35 6.08
CA GLN A 49 -18.36 -1.64 6.27
C GLN A 49 -18.73 -2.66 5.19
N ARG A 50 -20.01 -2.76 4.82
CA ARG A 50 -20.46 -3.63 3.72
C ARG A 50 -19.89 -3.20 2.37
N GLU A 51 -19.82 -1.89 2.12
CA GLU A 51 -19.24 -1.32 0.91
C GLU A 51 -17.74 -1.61 0.83
N LEU A 52 -17.02 -1.45 1.94
CA LEU A 52 -15.61 -1.78 2.04
C LEU A 52 -15.35 -3.26 1.74
N LEU A 53 -16.13 -4.17 2.32
CA LEU A 53 -16.04 -5.60 2.03
C LEU A 53 -16.29 -5.89 0.55
N ARG A 54 -17.33 -5.30 -0.03
CA ARG A 54 -17.66 -5.50 -1.45
C ARG A 54 -16.56 -4.98 -2.37
N PHE A 55 -15.97 -3.83 -2.03
CA PHE A 55 -14.81 -3.31 -2.75
C PHE A 55 -13.63 -4.28 -2.69
N ALA A 56 -13.33 -4.85 -1.52
CA ALA A 56 -12.25 -5.82 -1.34
C ALA A 56 -12.52 -7.13 -2.12
N GLU A 57 -13.73 -7.67 -2.03
CA GLU A 57 -14.19 -8.86 -2.77
C GLU A 57 -14.10 -8.65 -4.30
N ALA A 58 -14.57 -7.51 -4.80
CA ALA A 58 -14.50 -7.18 -6.22
C ALA A 58 -13.06 -6.93 -6.72
N SER A 59 -12.15 -6.50 -5.84
CA SER A 59 -10.77 -6.18 -6.18
C SER A 59 -9.84 -7.39 -6.13
N THR A 60 -10.10 -8.34 -5.23
CA THR A 60 -9.24 -9.49 -4.95
C THR A 60 -8.88 -10.29 -6.20
N PRO A 61 -9.83 -10.70 -7.08
CA PRO A 61 -9.47 -11.46 -8.29
C PRO A 61 -8.55 -10.69 -9.25
N GLY A 62 -8.64 -9.36 -9.27
CA GLY A 62 -7.81 -8.51 -10.12
C GLY A 62 -6.34 -8.49 -9.72
N LEU A 63 -6.03 -8.81 -8.45
CA LEU A 63 -4.65 -8.83 -7.95
C LEU A 63 -3.84 -10.02 -8.48
N GLU A 64 -4.48 -11.03 -9.07
CA GLU A 64 -3.84 -12.22 -9.64
C GLU A 64 -2.76 -11.86 -10.68
N VAL A 65 -2.95 -10.78 -11.43
CA VAL A 65 -1.95 -10.30 -12.42
C VAL A 65 -0.60 -9.91 -11.79
N LEU A 66 -0.58 -9.71 -10.47
CA LEU A 66 0.61 -9.32 -9.72
C LEU A 66 1.26 -10.51 -8.97
N ARG A 67 0.64 -11.69 -9.00
CA ARG A 67 1.16 -12.90 -8.36
C ARG A 67 2.61 -13.18 -8.79
N GLY A 68 3.43 -13.62 -7.83
CA GLY A 68 4.82 -13.96 -8.08
C GLY A 68 5.75 -12.74 -8.16
N SER A 69 5.22 -11.54 -7.97
CA SER A 69 6.05 -10.33 -7.87
C SER A 69 7.02 -10.46 -6.70
N ARG A 70 8.28 -10.14 -6.95
CA ARG A 70 9.40 -10.41 -6.03
C ARG A 70 10.37 -9.25 -5.98
N ARG A 71 9.82 -8.03 -5.95
CA ARG A 71 10.57 -6.77 -5.84
C ARG A 71 10.55 -6.30 -4.39
N LEU A 72 11.54 -5.49 -4.02
CA LEU A 72 11.54 -4.84 -2.72
C LEU A 72 10.37 -3.85 -2.68
N VAL A 73 9.49 -4.03 -1.71
CA VAL A 73 8.39 -3.12 -1.37
C VAL A 73 8.70 -2.53 -0.02
N HIS A 74 8.52 -1.22 0.13
CA HIS A 74 8.73 -0.52 1.39
C HIS A 74 7.52 -0.63 2.34
N ALA A 75 6.30 -0.64 1.81
CA ALA A 75 5.03 -0.81 2.53
C ALA A 75 4.62 0.34 3.47
N ASP A 76 5.38 1.44 3.46
CA ASP A 76 5.01 2.73 4.04
C ASP A 76 5.62 3.86 3.18
N PHE A 77 5.64 3.68 1.86
CA PHE A 77 6.30 4.61 0.93
C PHE A 77 5.45 5.87 0.72
N ASN A 78 5.67 6.89 1.55
CA ASN A 78 4.96 8.15 1.47
C ASN A 78 5.90 9.32 1.82
N PRO A 79 5.51 10.59 1.57
CA PRO A 79 6.41 11.73 1.72
C PRO A 79 7.05 11.91 3.10
N LYS A 80 6.42 11.41 4.18
CA LYS A 80 6.97 11.51 5.54
C LYS A 80 8.27 10.70 5.70
N ASN A 81 8.48 9.69 4.85
CA ASN A 81 9.62 8.77 4.87
C ASN A 81 10.67 9.10 3.80
N LEU A 82 10.56 10.27 3.15
CA LEU A 82 11.51 10.72 2.13
C LEU A 82 12.31 11.92 2.63
N LEU A 83 13.64 11.82 2.57
CA LEU A 83 14.52 12.97 2.74
C LEU A 83 14.83 13.57 1.38
N VAL A 84 14.78 14.91 1.30
CA VAL A 84 15.12 15.66 0.10
C VAL A 84 16.26 16.63 0.40
N GLY A 85 17.15 16.78 -0.58
CA GLY A 85 18.26 17.72 -0.52
C GLY A 85 18.49 18.34 -1.89
N ARG A 86 19.35 19.37 -1.93
CA ARG A 86 19.80 19.95 -3.20
C ARG A 86 21.05 19.22 -3.67
N ASP A 87 21.14 18.99 -4.98
CA ASP A 87 22.40 18.60 -5.62
C ASP A 87 23.29 19.82 -5.88
N ASP A 88 24.45 19.59 -6.51
CA ASP A 88 25.46 20.61 -6.79
C ASP A 88 24.96 21.69 -7.77
N ASP A 89 23.98 21.34 -8.61
CA ASP A 89 23.30 22.24 -9.55
C ASP A 89 22.09 22.96 -8.93
N GLY A 90 21.80 22.69 -7.65
CA GLY A 90 20.74 23.32 -6.87
C GLY A 90 19.35 22.71 -7.08
N HIS A 91 19.22 21.61 -7.81
CA HIS A 91 17.96 20.90 -8.01
C HIS A 91 17.60 20.03 -6.80
N TRP A 92 16.30 19.94 -6.50
CA TRP A 92 15.82 19.06 -5.44
C TRP A 92 15.88 17.60 -5.89
N ARG A 93 16.45 16.74 -5.04
CA ARG A 93 16.46 15.28 -5.23
C ARG A 93 16.12 14.56 -3.93
N VAL A 94 15.56 13.37 -4.05
CA VAL A 94 15.44 12.43 -2.91
C VAL A 94 16.84 11.95 -2.55
N THR A 95 17.24 12.10 -1.29
CA THR A 95 18.56 11.72 -0.79
C THR A 95 18.54 10.45 0.05
N ALA A 96 17.40 10.14 0.67
CA ALA A 96 17.21 8.91 1.42
C ALA A 96 15.73 8.52 1.53
N VAL A 97 15.50 7.24 1.79
CA VAL A 97 14.21 6.65 2.17
C VAL A 97 14.38 6.02 3.55
N LEU A 98 13.50 6.36 4.49
CA LEU A 98 13.57 5.99 5.91
C LEU A 98 12.52 4.93 6.28
N ASP A 99 12.66 4.30 7.45
CA ASP A 99 11.63 3.44 8.06
C ASP A 99 11.23 2.18 7.25
N TRP A 100 12.22 1.33 6.96
CA TRP A 100 12.07 0.07 6.21
C TRP A 100 11.46 -1.11 6.99
N GLU A 101 10.89 -0.88 8.17
CA GLU A 101 10.50 -1.95 9.10
C GLU A 101 9.35 -2.85 8.57
N PHE A 102 8.56 -2.35 7.62
CA PHE A 102 7.47 -3.09 6.98
C PHE A 102 7.86 -3.68 5.62
N ALA A 103 9.13 -3.59 5.24
CA ALA A 103 9.56 -3.99 3.91
C ALA A 103 9.35 -5.50 3.68
N PHE A 104 8.99 -5.84 2.44
CA PHE A 104 8.78 -7.23 2.02
C PHE A 104 9.04 -7.41 0.53
N SER A 105 8.96 -8.66 0.06
CA SER A 105 9.08 -8.99 -1.35
C SER A 105 7.71 -9.14 -2.00
N SER A 106 7.34 -8.23 -2.90
CA SER A 106 6.07 -8.30 -3.66
C SER A 106 6.05 -7.33 -4.85
N ALA A 107 4.86 -6.88 -5.26
CA ALA A 107 4.61 -5.94 -6.33
C ALA A 107 4.86 -4.48 -5.88
N PRO A 108 5.69 -3.68 -6.59
CA PRO A 108 5.92 -2.28 -6.23
C PRO A 108 4.67 -1.39 -6.24
N LEU A 109 3.54 -1.87 -6.79
CA LEU A 109 2.26 -1.17 -6.76
C LEU A 109 1.71 -0.95 -5.34
N PHE A 110 2.18 -1.71 -4.33
CA PHE A 110 1.93 -1.39 -2.92
C PHE A 110 2.44 0.01 -2.55
N ASP A 111 3.67 0.35 -2.93
CA ASP A 111 4.28 1.65 -2.65
C ASP A 111 3.64 2.78 -3.46
N VAL A 112 3.19 2.49 -4.69
CA VAL A 112 2.39 3.41 -5.49
C VAL A 112 1.06 3.74 -4.79
N GLY A 113 0.40 2.72 -4.22
CA GLY A 113 -0.81 2.89 -3.42
C GLY A 113 -0.60 3.78 -2.21
N ASN A 114 0.46 3.53 -1.43
CA ASN A 114 0.82 4.34 -0.28
C ASN A 114 1.12 5.82 -0.64
N MET A 115 1.88 6.05 -1.71
CA MET A 115 2.27 7.39 -2.14
C MET A 115 1.07 8.25 -2.55
N LEU A 116 0.14 7.62 -3.28
CA LEU A 116 -1.03 8.25 -3.89
C LEU A 116 -2.33 8.11 -3.08
N ARG A 117 -2.26 7.55 -1.87
CA ARG A 117 -3.40 7.39 -0.95
C ARG A 117 -4.14 8.70 -0.68
N ASP A 118 -3.37 9.77 -0.47
CA ASP A 118 -3.92 11.10 -0.24
C ASP A 118 -3.98 11.90 -1.54
N PRO A 119 -4.99 12.76 -1.75
CA PRO A 119 -5.03 13.67 -2.89
C PRO A 119 -3.73 14.46 -3.02
N ARG A 120 -3.16 14.46 -4.23
CA ARG A 120 -1.94 15.20 -4.58
C ARG A 120 -2.23 16.20 -5.70
N PRO A 121 -1.43 17.28 -5.82
CA PRO A 121 -1.44 18.10 -7.03
C PRO A 121 -1.18 17.20 -8.26
N ALA A 122 -1.87 17.47 -9.38
CA ALA A 122 -1.74 16.65 -10.59
C ALA A 122 -0.28 16.53 -11.08
N ALA A 123 0.52 17.61 -10.94
CA ALA A 123 1.93 17.61 -11.28
C ALA A 123 2.77 16.66 -10.41
N PHE A 124 2.40 16.47 -9.14
CA PHE A 124 3.07 15.53 -8.24
C PHE A 124 2.79 14.08 -8.67
N GLU A 125 1.53 13.75 -8.95
CA GLU A 125 1.17 12.40 -9.41
C GLU A 125 1.84 12.08 -10.74
N ALA A 126 1.80 13.01 -11.70
CA ALA A 126 2.46 12.84 -13.00
C ALA A 126 3.96 12.61 -12.83
N GLY A 127 4.66 13.48 -12.08
CA GLY A 127 6.10 13.34 -11.83
C GLY A 127 6.47 12.05 -11.10
N PHE A 128 5.65 11.61 -10.14
CA PHE A 128 5.86 10.33 -9.46
C PHE A 128 5.69 9.14 -10.40
N VAL A 129 4.63 9.13 -11.22
CA VAL A 129 4.34 8.06 -12.18
C VAL A 129 5.43 7.98 -13.25
N ASP A 130 5.89 9.12 -13.76
CA ASP A 130 6.97 9.17 -14.76
C ASP A 130 8.28 8.69 -14.15
N GLY A 131 8.66 9.19 -12.97
CA GLY A 131 9.86 8.72 -12.26
C GLY A 131 9.81 7.23 -11.91
N PHE A 132 8.63 6.70 -11.57
CA PHE A 132 8.44 5.27 -11.33
C PHE A 132 8.71 4.44 -12.59
N ARG A 133 8.20 4.88 -13.75
CA ARG A 133 8.45 4.22 -15.05
C ARG A 133 9.90 4.32 -15.48
N ASP A 134 10.49 5.49 -15.37
CA ASP A 134 11.90 5.75 -15.74
C ASP A 134 12.85 4.92 -14.86
N GLY A 135 12.48 4.68 -13.60
CA GLY A 135 13.16 3.76 -12.68
C GLY A 135 12.95 2.27 -13.01
N GLY A 136 12.27 1.93 -14.10
CA GLY A 136 11.99 0.55 -14.53
C GLY A 136 10.75 -0.07 -13.88
N GLY A 137 9.91 0.72 -13.23
CA GLY A 137 8.64 0.30 -12.65
C GLY A 137 7.61 -0.04 -13.74
N HIS A 138 6.94 -1.18 -13.58
CA HIS A 138 5.88 -1.62 -14.50
C HIS A 138 4.51 -1.18 -13.99
N LEU A 139 3.76 -0.46 -14.84
CA LEU A 139 2.38 -0.07 -14.58
C LEU A 139 1.44 -0.80 -15.57
N PRO A 140 0.73 -1.86 -15.15
CA PRO A 140 -0.28 -2.52 -15.99
C PRO A 140 -1.46 -1.58 -16.27
N ALA A 141 -2.34 -1.92 -17.23
CA ALA A 141 -3.43 -1.04 -17.66
C ALA A 141 -4.29 -0.50 -16.49
N ASP A 142 -4.63 -1.36 -15.53
CA ASP A 142 -5.47 -1.02 -14.37
C ASP A 142 -4.66 -0.69 -13.10
N TRP A 143 -3.40 -0.26 -13.23
CA TRP A 143 -2.50 -0.05 -12.09
C TRP A 143 -3.09 0.83 -10.98
N ARG A 144 -3.88 1.86 -11.30
CA ARG A 144 -4.51 2.72 -10.28
C ARG A 144 -5.49 1.94 -9.41
N ARG A 145 -6.32 1.09 -10.03
CA ARG A 145 -7.27 0.24 -9.32
C ARG A 145 -6.52 -0.80 -8.47
N LEU A 146 -5.50 -1.43 -9.04
CA LEU A 146 -4.67 -2.41 -8.35
C LEU A 146 -3.92 -1.79 -7.16
N SER A 147 -3.29 -0.63 -7.32
CA SER A 147 -2.63 0.09 -6.23
C SER A 147 -3.58 0.50 -5.12
N ARG A 148 -4.81 0.94 -5.43
CA ARG A 148 -5.82 1.20 -4.39
C ARG A 148 -6.24 -0.07 -3.65
N ALA A 149 -6.39 -1.18 -4.36
CA ALA A 149 -6.68 -2.47 -3.74
C ALA A 149 -5.54 -2.95 -2.83
N LEU A 150 -4.29 -2.79 -3.24
CA LEU A 150 -3.12 -3.12 -2.42
C LEU A 150 -2.98 -2.19 -1.21
N ASP A 151 -3.23 -0.88 -1.37
CA ASP A 151 -3.20 0.09 -0.25
C ASP A 151 -4.24 -0.25 0.83
N LEU A 152 -5.30 -0.97 0.46
CA LEU A 152 -6.35 -1.34 1.38
C LEU A 152 -5.87 -2.28 2.49
N TYR A 153 -4.82 -3.09 2.28
CA TYR A 153 -4.20 -3.85 3.37
C TYR A 153 -3.73 -2.93 4.51
N SER A 154 -3.03 -1.83 4.18
CA SER A 154 -2.55 -0.87 5.17
C SER A 154 -3.71 -0.11 5.85
N LEU A 155 -4.73 0.29 5.09
CA LEU A 155 -5.89 0.99 5.65
C LEU A 155 -6.72 0.08 6.57
N ALA A 156 -6.94 -1.17 6.17
CA ALA A 156 -7.66 -2.15 6.98
C ALA A 156 -6.86 -2.53 8.24
N ASP A 157 -5.53 -2.68 8.16
CA ASP A 157 -4.70 -2.91 9.36
C ASP A 157 -4.82 -1.74 10.36
N LEU A 158 -4.89 -0.50 9.87
CA LEU A 158 -5.08 0.66 10.75
C LEU A 158 -6.41 0.63 11.51
N LEU A 159 -7.44 -0.09 11.05
CA LEU A 159 -8.69 -0.28 11.79
C LEU A 159 -8.52 -1.18 13.02
N THR A 160 -7.47 -2.02 13.07
CA THR A 160 -7.20 -2.90 14.22
C THR A 160 -6.42 -2.20 15.33
N ARG A 161 -5.89 -1.01 15.04
CA ARG A 161 -5.15 -0.20 16.02
C ARG A 161 -6.09 0.48 17.02
N PRO A 162 -5.61 0.83 18.22
CA PRO A 162 -6.35 1.66 19.16
C PRO A 162 -6.90 2.93 18.52
N VAL A 163 -8.09 3.37 18.93
CA VAL A 163 -8.79 4.51 18.31
C VAL A 163 -8.05 5.85 18.48
N ASP A 164 -7.19 5.95 19.48
CA ASP A 164 -6.31 7.09 19.75
C ASP A 164 -4.98 7.03 18.98
N HIS A 165 -4.73 5.94 18.25
CA HIS A 165 -3.57 5.84 17.37
C HIS A 165 -3.61 6.96 16.32
N ARG A 166 -2.48 7.64 16.13
CA ARG A 166 -2.36 8.87 15.33
C ARG A 166 -2.88 8.78 13.89
N TYR A 167 -2.94 7.58 13.32
CA TYR A 167 -3.41 7.34 11.94
C TYR A 167 -4.80 6.73 11.84
N PHE A 168 -5.43 6.34 12.96
CA PHE A 168 -6.71 5.64 12.96
C PHE A 168 -7.81 6.46 12.27
N ARG A 169 -8.02 7.70 12.73
CA ARG A 169 -9.04 8.61 12.15
C ARG A 169 -8.82 8.85 10.66
N ARG A 170 -7.57 9.04 10.26
CA ARG A 170 -7.21 9.26 8.86
C ARG A 170 -7.53 8.03 8.00
N ALA A 171 -7.28 6.82 8.51
CA ALA A 171 -7.64 5.59 7.82
C ALA A 171 -9.16 5.49 7.61
N VAL A 172 -9.95 5.78 8.64
CA VAL A 172 -11.42 5.83 8.55
C VAL A 172 -11.88 6.81 7.47
N GLU A 173 -11.32 8.03 7.43
CA GLU A 173 -11.64 9.03 6.40
C GLU A 173 -11.26 8.56 4.99
N ARG A 174 -10.08 7.95 4.81
CA ARG A 174 -9.66 7.42 3.50
C ARG A 174 -10.55 6.27 3.04
N ILE A 175 -10.97 5.40 3.97
CA ILE A 175 -11.91 4.32 3.68
C ILE A 175 -13.25 4.89 3.23
N ARG A 176 -13.78 5.93 3.90
CA ARG A 176 -15.02 6.61 3.49
C ARG A 176 -14.94 7.15 2.06
N ASP A 177 -13.85 7.85 1.76
CA ASP A 177 -13.64 8.41 0.42
C ASP A 177 -13.55 7.29 -0.63
N LEU A 178 -12.91 6.15 -0.30
CA LEU A 178 -12.82 5.00 -1.18
C LEU A 178 -14.19 4.37 -1.47
N VAL A 179 -15.04 4.25 -0.46
CA VAL A 179 -16.34 3.58 -0.57
C VAL A 179 -17.45 4.49 -1.09
N ALA A 180 -17.21 5.80 -1.17
CA ALA A 180 -18.14 6.78 -1.72
C ALA A 180 -17.95 7.06 -3.22
N ALA A 181 -16.82 6.61 -3.80
CA ALA A 181 -16.42 6.84 -5.19
C ALA A 181 -16.93 5.76 -6.15
#